data_AF-A0AB40DIM0-F1
#
_entry.id   AF-A0AB40DIM0-F1
#
_cell.length_a   1.000
_cell.length_b   1.000
_cell.length_c   1.000
_cell.angle_alpha   90.00
_cell.angle_beta   90.00
_cell.angle_gamma   90.00
#
_symmetry.space_group_name_H-M   'P 1'
#
loop_
_entity.id
_entity.type
_entity.pdbx_description
1 polymer ?
#
loop_
_entity_poly.entity_id
_entity_poly.type
_entity_poly.pdbx_seq_one_letter_code
_entity_poly.pdbx_strand_id
1 'polypeptide(L)'
;MEDFLGEEEEAIPRNRRIAKMNRADLIAELRHEQRRTQAMVKRRDEIKAALRQCNIQLTDTRRISEELANERNALLQTLQQEMQDNEAKETHLNLEIGVMANQRDDLHQEMQGVKDELSRIHEENSCSICLSPWDSEGPHRIVSLKCGHLFGDCCIRQHLVHRTDCALCKQPVSHQDLRYLFGFPVLVAAQPAPLGQAAP
;
A
#
# COMPACT_ATOMS: atom_id res chain seq x y z
N MET A 1 60.14 18.53 -51.67
CA MET A 1 59.94 17.33 -52.50
C MET A 1 58.50 17.39 -52.96
N GLU A 2 58.14 17.61 -54.20
CA GLU A 2 58.86 17.69 -55.47
C GLU A 2 57.97 18.51 -56.42
N ASP A 3 58.63 19.25 -57.31
CA ASP A 3 58.18 19.83 -58.58
C ASP A 3 56.71 19.69 -58.99
N PHE A 4 56.08 20.84 -59.20
CA PHE A 4 55.30 21.05 -60.42
C PHE A 4 55.30 22.53 -60.79
N LEU A 5 56.43 22.99 -61.35
CA LEU A 5 56.47 24.19 -62.18
C LEU A 5 55.66 23.89 -63.46
N GLY A 6 54.34 23.98 -63.34
CA GLY A 6 53.43 24.04 -64.48
C GLY A 6 53.50 25.44 -65.05
N GLU A 7 53.98 25.54 -66.29
CA GLU A 7 54.04 26.74 -67.10
C GLU A 7 52.79 27.61 -66.91
N GLU A 8 53.00 28.86 -66.44
CA GLU A 8 51.97 29.89 -66.49
C GLU A 8 51.68 30.19 -67.96
N GLU A 9 50.79 29.40 -68.56
CA GLU A 9 50.20 29.72 -69.85
C GLU A 9 49.44 31.03 -69.65
N GLU A 10 50.07 32.12 -70.13
CA GLU A 10 49.67 33.51 -69.97
C GLU A 10 48.19 33.67 -70.36
N ALA A 11 47.29 33.56 -69.38
CA ALA A 11 45.86 33.58 -69.60
C ALA A 11 45.50 34.96 -70.14
N ILE A 12 45.33 35.05 -71.47
CA ILE A 12 44.98 36.30 -72.16
C ILE A 12 43.79 36.91 -71.41
N PRO A 13 43.93 38.14 -70.87
CA PRO A 13 42.87 38.79 -70.11
C PRO A 13 41.58 38.75 -70.94
N ARG A 14 40.45 38.33 -70.36
CA ARG A 14 39.15 38.14 -71.08
C ARG A 14 38.87 39.25 -72.11
N ASN A 15 39.20 40.51 -71.77
CA ASN A 15 39.06 41.67 -72.66
C ASN A 15 39.91 41.61 -73.96
N ARG A 16 41.15 41.12 -73.92
CA ARG A 16 42.00 40.95 -75.12
C ARG A 16 41.54 39.78 -76.00
N ARG A 17 40.88 38.79 -75.41
CA ARG A 17 40.35 37.59 -76.10
C ARG A 17 39.08 37.92 -76.89
N ILE A 18 38.20 38.73 -76.32
CA ILE A 18 36.96 39.24 -76.95
C ILE A 18 37.27 40.12 -78.18
N ALA A 19 38.32 40.95 -78.12
CA ALA A 19 38.71 41.86 -79.20
C ALA A 19 39.17 41.15 -80.49
N LYS A 20 39.52 39.86 -80.42
CA LYS A 20 39.97 39.04 -81.57
C LYS A 20 38.88 38.11 -82.13
N MET A 21 37.68 38.12 -81.55
CA MET A 21 36.57 37.24 -81.94
C MET A 21 35.81 37.81 -83.13
N ASN A 22 35.35 36.93 -84.03
CA ASN A 22 34.45 37.35 -85.10
C ASN A 22 33.03 37.60 -84.54
N ARG A 23 32.16 38.21 -85.36
CA ARG A 23 30.79 38.57 -84.95
C ARG A 23 29.95 37.37 -84.49
N ALA A 24 30.12 36.20 -85.11
CA ALA A 24 29.35 35.01 -84.76
C ALA A 24 29.77 34.46 -83.38
N ASP A 25 31.08 34.44 -83.11
CA ASP A 25 31.64 33.98 -81.84
C ASP A 25 31.23 34.91 -80.69
N LEU A 26 31.25 36.23 -80.91
CA LEU A 26 30.76 37.23 -79.95
C LEU A 26 29.28 37.02 -79.59
N ILE A 27 28.44 36.71 -80.58
CA ILE A 27 27.02 36.42 -80.37
C ILE A 27 26.83 35.11 -79.59
N ALA A 28 27.62 34.08 -79.88
CA ALA A 28 27.57 32.81 -79.18
C ALA A 28 27.98 32.95 -77.71
N GLU A 29 29.05 33.72 -77.43
CA GLU A 29 29.54 34.01 -76.08
C GLU A 29 28.53 34.82 -75.27
N LEU A 30 27.94 35.88 -75.87
CA LEU A 30 26.90 36.67 -75.21
C LEU A 30 25.68 35.81 -74.86
N ARG A 31 25.24 34.93 -75.76
CA ARG A 31 24.14 33.99 -75.50
C ARG A 31 24.50 32.97 -74.40
N HIS A 32 25.75 32.53 -74.34
CA HIS A 32 26.23 31.63 -73.29
C HIS A 32 26.20 32.32 -71.92
N GLU A 33 26.74 33.53 -71.81
CA GLU A 33 26.72 34.33 -70.57
C GLU A 33 25.29 34.75 -70.17
N GLN A 34 24.40 35.02 -71.13
CA GLN A 34 22.96 35.22 -70.85
C GLN A 34 22.31 33.96 -70.26
N ARG A 35 22.57 32.77 -70.80
CA ARG A 35 22.05 31.51 -70.22
C ARG A 35 22.65 31.25 -68.83
N ARG A 36 23.93 31.53 -68.63
CA ARG A 36 24.62 31.37 -67.34
C ARG A 36 24.04 32.29 -66.27
N THR A 37 23.83 33.56 -66.58
CA THR A 37 23.20 34.53 -65.68
C THR A 37 21.76 34.14 -65.35
N GLN A 38 20.98 33.69 -66.34
CA GLN A 38 19.63 33.16 -66.11
C GLN A 38 19.63 31.92 -65.20
N ALA A 39 20.56 30.99 -65.39
CA ALA A 39 20.70 29.81 -64.53
C ALA A 39 21.08 30.19 -63.08
N MET A 40 21.97 31.17 -62.90
CA MET A 40 22.34 31.69 -61.58
C MET A 40 21.17 32.38 -60.88
N VAL A 41 20.35 33.15 -61.61
CA VAL A 41 19.13 33.76 -61.08
C VAL A 41 18.12 32.70 -60.64
N LYS A 42 17.89 31.68 -61.46
CA LYS A 42 17.01 30.55 -61.11
C LYS A 42 17.47 29.84 -59.83
N ARG A 43 18.76 29.49 -59.75
CA ARG A 43 19.35 28.85 -58.55
C ARG A 43 19.23 29.74 -57.30
N ARG A 44 19.45 31.05 -57.44
CA ARG A 44 19.26 32.01 -56.35
C ARG A 44 17.81 32.01 -55.85
N ASP A 45 16.86 32.00 -56.77
CA ASP A 45 15.43 32.06 -56.42
C ASP A 45 14.95 30.75 -55.78
N GLU A 46 15.48 29.60 -56.22
CA GLU A 46 15.31 28.29 -55.57
C GLU A 46 15.87 28.27 -54.15
N ILE A 47 17.11 28.75 -53.95
CA ILE A 47 17.73 28.86 -52.62
C ILE A 47 16.92 29.79 -51.72
N LYS A 48 16.44 30.93 -52.24
CA LYS A 48 15.56 31.84 -51.49
C LYS A 48 14.24 31.18 -51.08
N ALA A 49 13.64 30.37 -51.95
CA ALA A 49 12.44 29.62 -51.62
C ALA A 49 12.70 28.58 -50.53
N ALA A 50 13.79 27.83 -50.63
CA ALA A 50 14.20 26.87 -49.61
C ALA A 50 14.48 27.53 -48.24
N LEU A 51 15.14 28.69 -48.23
CA LEU A 51 15.38 29.47 -47.01
C LEU A 51 14.08 29.93 -46.35
N ARG A 52 13.10 30.41 -47.13
CA ARG A 52 11.79 30.77 -46.60
C ARG A 52 11.08 29.57 -45.98
N GLN A 53 11.12 28.43 -46.65
CA GLN A 53 10.52 27.19 -46.15
C GLN A 53 11.21 26.71 -44.86
N CYS A 54 12.53 26.74 -44.80
CA CYS A 54 13.29 26.40 -43.61
C CYS A 54 12.95 27.34 -42.43
N ASN A 55 12.79 28.64 -42.68
CA ASN A 55 12.40 29.59 -41.64
C ASN A 55 11.01 29.29 -41.07
N ILE A 56 10.04 28.94 -41.92
CA ILE A 56 8.70 28.50 -41.49
C ILE A 56 8.79 27.24 -40.62
N GLN A 57 9.55 26.25 -41.09
CA GLN A 57 9.75 25.01 -40.33
C GLN A 57 10.40 25.26 -38.96
N LEU A 58 11.38 26.17 -38.88
CA LEU A 58 12.01 26.55 -37.61
C LEU A 58 11.02 27.24 -36.67
N THR A 59 10.18 28.16 -37.18
CA THR A 59 9.16 28.82 -36.37
C THR A 59 8.10 27.83 -35.87
N ASP A 60 7.65 26.92 -36.72
CA ASP A 60 6.67 25.90 -36.36
C ASP A 60 7.24 24.93 -35.33
N THR A 61 8.47 24.46 -35.53
CA THR A 61 9.16 23.57 -34.59
C THR A 61 9.32 24.23 -33.23
N ARG A 62 9.68 25.52 -33.20
CA ARG A 62 9.80 26.29 -31.96
C ARG A 62 8.45 26.40 -31.24
N ARG A 63 7.38 26.75 -31.97
CA ARG A 63 6.03 26.85 -31.40
C ARG A 63 5.59 25.52 -30.78
N ILE A 64 5.77 24.42 -31.51
CA ILE A 64 5.43 23.07 -31.02
C ILE A 64 6.27 22.73 -29.78
N SER A 65 7.56 23.04 -29.77
CA SER A 65 8.41 22.80 -28.60
C SER A 65 7.96 23.59 -27.37
N GLU A 66 7.50 24.82 -27.55
CA GLU A 66 6.96 25.65 -26.47
C GLU A 66 5.62 25.09 -25.96
N GLU A 67 4.75 24.63 -26.85
CA GLU A 67 3.49 23.96 -26.50
C GLU A 67 3.73 22.68 -25.70
N LEU A 68 4.61 21.79 -26.16
CA LEU A 68 4.95 20.58 -25.41
C LEU A 68 5.59 20.89 -24.05
N ALA A 69 6.40 21.94 -23.95
CA ALA A 69 6.98 22.35 -22.67
C ALA A 69 5.91 22.82 -21.69
N ASN A 70 4.91 23.56 -22.17
CA ASN A 70 3.78 24.00 -21.36
C ASN A 70 2.90 22.82 -20.92
N GLU A 71 2.57 21.91 -21.83
CA GLU A 71 1.81 20.69 -21.52
C GLU A 71 2.55 19.83 -20.49
N ARG A 72 3.86 19.61 -20.68
CA ARG A 72 4.70 18.90 -19.71
C ARG A 72 4.66 19.56 -18.34
N ASN A 73 4.79 20.87 -18.26
CA ASN A 73 4.79 21.60 -16.98
C ASN A 73 3.42 21.50 -16.29
N ALA A 74 2.33 21.59 -17.05
CA ALA A 74 0.98 21.39 -16.53
C ALA A 74 0.79 19.97 -15.97
N LEU A 75 1.24 18.95 -16.70
CA LEU A 75 1.19 17.55 -16.22
C LEU A 75 2.04 17.34 -14.96
N LEU A 76 3.23 17.93 -14.89
CA LEU A 76 4.07 17.87 -13.70
C LEU A 76 3.40 18.53 -12.50
N GLN A 77 2.74 19.67 -12.70
CA GLN A 77 2.00 20.35 -11.64
C GLN A 77 0.83 19.50 -11.14
N THR A 78 0.04 18.91 -12.05
CA THR A 78 -1.05 18.00 -11.67
C THR A 78 -0.54 16.81 -10.88
N LEU A 79 0.55 16.17 -11.34
CA LEU A 79 1.15 15.04 -10.64
C LEU A 79 1.64 15.43 -9.24
N GLN A 80 2.27 16.59 -9.09
CA GLN A 80 2.70 17.10 -7.78
C GLN A 80 1.52 17.32 -6.84
N GLN A 81 0.40 17.85 -7.34
CA GLN A 81 -0.80 18.03 -6.54
C GLN A 81 -1.39 16.68 -6.10
N GLU A 82 -1.51 15.71 -7.01
CA GLU A 82 -2.01 14.38 -6.67
C GLU A 82 -1.14 13.67 -5.64
N MET A 83 0.18 13.82 -5.74
CA MET A 83 1.10 13.28 -4.74
C MET A 83 0.87 13.90 -3.35
N GLN A 84 0.68 15.22 -3.26
CA GLN A 84 0.39 15.90 -2.00
C GLN A 84 -0.96 15.46 -1.41
N ASP A 85 -2.00 15.35 -2.24
CA ASP A 85 -3.31 14.87 -1.82
C ASP A 85 -3.25 13.42 -1.31
N ASN A 86 -2.45 12.57 -1.97
CA ASN A 86 -2.25 11.19 -1.55
C ASN A 86 -1.49 11.09 -0.23
N GLU A 87 -0.44 11.90 -0.04
CA GLU A 87 0.29 11.98 1.23
C GLU A 87 -0.62 12.46 2.38
N ALA A 88 -1.48 13.46 2.12
CA ALA A 88 -2.48 13.91 3.10
C ALA A 88 -3.50 12.81 3.46
N LYS A 89 -3.96 12.02 2.47
CA LYS A 89 -4.85 10.88 2.72
C LYS A 89 -4.14 9.77 3.50
N GLU A 90 -2.90 9.48 3.18
CA GLU A 90 -2.10 8.46 3.87
C GLU A 90 -1.91 8.83 5.34
N THR A 91 -1.54 10.08 5.63
CA THR A 91 -1.40 10.57 7.01
C THR A 91 -2.72 10.51 7.79
N HIS A 92 -3.85 10.85 7.16
CA HIS A 92 -5.17 10.70 7.77
C HIS A 92 -5.50 9.24 8.11
N LEU A 93 -5.32 8.33 7.14
CA LEU A 93 -5.60 6.90 7.34
C LEU A 93 -4.69 6.30 8.42
N ASN A 94 -3.41 6.68 8.46
CA ASN A 94 -2.48 6.22 9.50
C ASN A 94 -2.91 6.68 10.90
N LEU A 95 -3.41 7.92 11.03
CA LEU A 95 -3.95 8.41 12.29
C LEU A 95 -5.19 7.61 12.71
N GLU A 96 -6.13 7.39 11.79
CA GLU A 96 -7.35 6.62 12.04
C GLU A 96 -7.05 5.17 12.44
N ILE A 97 -6.13 4.51 11.72
CA ILE A 97 -5.63 3.17 12.07
C ILE A 97 -5.03 3.17 13.48
N GLY A 98 -4.26 4.19 13.84
CA GLY A 98 -3.69 4.34 15.18
C GLY A 98 -4.75 4.45 16.28
N VAL A 99 -5.81 5.25 16.05
CA VAL A 99 -6.93 5.38 16.98
C VAL A 99 -7.66 4.05 17.14
N MET A 100 -7.95 3.36 16.04
CA MET A 100 -8.64 2.07 16.05
C MET A 100 -7.79 0.97 16.73
N ALA A 101 -6.46 1.00 16.56
CA ALA A 101 -5.55 0.10 17.25
C ALA A 101 -5.58 0.30 18.77
N ASN A 102 -5.54 1.54 19.24
CA ASN A 102 -5.66 1.85 20.67
C ASN A 102 -7.01 1.38 21.24
N GLN A 103 -8.12 1.68 20.55
CA GLN A 103 -9.45 1.23 20.97
C GLN A 103 -9.55 -0.30 21.05
N ARG A 104 -8.97 -1.01 20.10
CA ARG A 104 -8.91 -2.47 20.10
C ARG A 104 -8.12 -2.98 21.31
N ASP A 105 -7.00 -2.35 21.62
CA ASP A 105 -6.14 -2.76 22.73
C ASP A 105 -6.82 -2.49 24.10
N ASP A 106 -7.51 -1.36 24.24
CA ASP A 106 -8.35 -1.03 25.40
C ASP A 106 -9.47 -2.08 25.59
N LEU A 107 -10.21 -2.38 24.53
CA LEU A 107 -11.28 -3.39 24.56
C LEU A 107 -10.72 -4.79 24.88
N HIS A 108 -9.55 -5.14 24.35
CA HIS A 108 -8.89 -6.40 24.65
C HIS A 108 -8.49 -6.48 26.12
N GLN A 109 -8.00 -5.38 26.71
CA GLN A 109 -7.69 -5.31 28.13
C GLN A 109 -8.95 -5.47 29.00
N GLU A 110 -10.04 -4.78 28.66
CA GLU A 110 -11.32 -4.94 29.36
C GLU A 110 -11.85 -6.38 29.27
N MET A 111 -11.83 -6.97 28.07
CA MET A 111 -12.26 -8.34 27.85
C MET A 111 -11.41 -9.33 28.66
N GLN A 112 -10.10 -9.11 28.73
CA GLN A 112 -9.20 -9.94 29.54
C GLN A 112 -9.52 -9.80 31.04
N GLY A 113 -9.79 -8.59 31.52
CA GLY A 113 -10.23 -8.36 32.90
C GLY A 113 -11.53 -9.10 33.24
N VAL A 114 -12.52 -9.04 32.35
CA VAL A 114 -13.78 -9.79 32.52
C VAL A 114 -13.55 -11.30 32.50
N LYS A 115 -12.67 -11.78 31.62
CA LYS A 115 -12.31 -13.20 31.54
C LYS A 115 -11.65 -13.69 32.82
N ASP A 116 -10.69 -12.93 33.35
CA ASP A 116 -9.98 -13.28 34.58
C ASP A 116 -10.94 -13.29 35.77
N GLU A 117 -11.87 -12.33 35.85
CA GLU A 117 -12.90 -12.33 36.88
C GLU A 117 -13.84 -13.54 36.75
N LEU A 118 -14.26 -13.88 35.53
CA LEU A 118 -15.09 -15.06 35.28
C LEU A 118 -14.36 -16.36 35.69
N SER A 119 -13.07 -16.47 35.40
CA SER A 119 -12.24 -17.59 35.84
C SER A 119 -12.19 -17.69 37.36
N ARG A 120 -11.98 -16.58 38.07
CA ARG A 120 -12.01 -16.54 39.55
C ARG A 120 -13.36 -17.01 40.10
N ILE A 121 -14.46 -16.48 39.58
CA ILE A 121 -15.80 -16.88 40.00
C ILE A 121 -16.02 -18.38 39.75
N HIS A 122 -15.54 -18.91 38.62
CA HIS A 122 -15.65 -20.34 38.30
C HIS A 122 -14.87 -21.21 39.29
N GLU A 123 -13.64 -20.83 39.65
CA GLU A 123 -12.83 -21.53 40.66
C GLU A 123 -13.49 -21.51 42.05
N GLU A 124 -14.03 -20.36 42.45
CA GLU A 124 -14.74 -20.19 43.74
C GLU A 124 -16.07 -20.98 43.79
N ASN A 125 -16.69 -21.24 42.63
CA ASN A 125 -17.96 -21.96 42.50
C ASN A 125 -17.80 -23.42 42.01
N SER A 126 -16.62 -24.01 42.16
CA SER A 126 -16.35 -25.38 41.74
C SER A 126 -15.80 -26.26 42.86
N CYS A 127 -16.07 -27.55 42.74
CA CYS A 127 -15.60 -28.56 43.67
C CYS A 127 -14.09 -28.77 43.57
N SER A 128 -13.36 -28.59 44.66
CA SER A 128 -11.90 -28.73 44.66
C SER A 128 -11.40 -30.19 44.46
N ILE A 129 -12.30 -31.18 44.36
CA ILE A 129 -11.95 -32.57 44.08
C ILE A 129 -12.09 -32.89 42.59
N CYS A 130 -13.22 -32.54 41.97
CA CYS A 130 -13.52 -32.88 40.58
C CYS A 130 -13.41 -31.70 39.61
N LEU A 131 -13.23 -30.48 40.13
CA LEU A 131 -13.18 -29.20 39.41
C LEU A 131 -14.45 -28.85 38.62
N SER A 132 -15.57 -29.51 38.92
CA SER A 132 -16.88 -29.21 38.34
C SER A 132 -17.66 -28.23 39.21
N PRO A 133 -18.54 -27.39 38.62
CA PRO A 133 -19.45 -26.54 39.38
C PRO A 133 -20.25 -27.34 40.41
N TRP A 134 -20.60 -26.67 41.51
CA TRP A 134 -21.52 -27.23 42.49
C TRP A 134 -22.90 -27.47 41.88
N ASP A 135 -23.67 -28.39 42.47
CA ASP A 135 -25.11 -28.47 42.21
C ASP A 135 -25.89 -27.87 43.39
N SER A 136 -27.04 -27.25 43.11
CA SER A 136 -27.96 -26.79 44.16
C SER A 136 -28.64 -27.97 44.88
N GLU A 137 -28.85 -29.08 44.16
CA GLU A 137 -29.52 -30.28 44.63
C GLU A 137 -28.88 -31.54 44.03
N GLY A 138 -29.22 -32.71 44.56
CA GLY A 138 -28.71 -33.98 44.04
C GLY A 138 -27.33 -34.39 44.59
N PRO A 139 -26.62 -35.30 43.90
CA PRO A 139 -25.48 -36.03 44.45
C PRO A 139 -24.21 -35.19 44.57
N HIS A 140 -24.07 -34.11 43.81
CA HIS A 140 -22.92 -33.22 43.84
C HIS A 140 -23.24 -31.86 44.52
N ARG A 141 -24.23 -31.87 45.43
CA ARG A 141 -24.55 -30.69 46.24
C ARG A 141 -23.48 -30.36 47.26
N ILE A 142 -23.40 -29.10 47.66
CA ILE A 142 -22.37 -28.57 48.55
C ILE A 142 -22.49 -29.14 49.97
N VAL A 143 -21.36 -29.63 50.50
CA VAL A 143 -21.19 -30.03 51.88
C VAL A 143 -19.96 -29.38 52.50
N SER A 144 -20.07 -28.97 53.75
CA SER A 144 -18.96 -28.49 54.58
C SER A 144 -18.49 -29.58 55.53
N LEU A 145 -17.18 -29.68 55.71
CA LEU A 145 -16.56 -30.49 56.76
C LEU A 145 -16.40 -29.67 58.05
N LYS A 146 -16.14 -30.35 59.17
CA LYS A 146 -15.80 -29.68 60.46
C LYS A 146 -14.65 -28.68 60.35
N CYS A 147 -13.72 -28.91 59.43
CA CYS A 147 -12.60 -28.02 59.15
C CYS A 147 -12.98 -26.77 58.32
N GLY A 148 -14.23 -26.64 57.90
CA GLY A 148 -14.74 -25.50 57.12
C GLY A 148 -14.64 -25.64 55.59
N HIS A 149 -13.85 -26.60 55.09
CA HIS A 149 -13.68 -26.82 53.65
C HIS A 149 -14.94 -27.39 52.99
N LEU A 150 -15.20 -26.95 51.75
CA LEU A 150 -16.38 -27.30 50.97
C LEU A 150 -16.07 -28.31 49.87
N PHE A 151 -16.99 -29.25 49.65
CA PHE A 151 -16.88 -30.30 48.63
C PHE A 151 -18.26 -30.70 48.11
N GLY A 152 -18.28 -31.47 47.02
CA GLY A 152 -19.50 -32.04 46.46
C GLY A 152 -19.75 -33.34 47.22
N ASP A 153 -20.99 -33.58 47.62
CA ASP A 153 -21.31 -34.68 48.53
C ASP A 153 -20.77 -36.03 48.03
N CYS A 154 -21.02 -36.38 46.76
CA CYS A 154 -20.49 -37.61 46.17
C CYS A 154 -18.95 -37.63 46.11
N CYS A 155 -18.32 -36.50 45.80
CA CYS A 155 -16.86 -36.40 45.68
C CYS A 155 -16.15 -36.61 47.01
N ILE A 156 -16.58 -35.92 48.07
CA ILE A 156 -15.94 -36.08 49.38
C ILE A 156 -16.27 -37.44 50.00
N ARG A 157 -17.48 -37.99 49.77
CA ARG A 157 -17.78 -39.35 50.19
C ARG A 157 -16.86 -40.36 49.51
N GLN A 158 -16.62 -40.23 48.20
CA GLN A 158 -15.69 -41.10 47.47
C GLN A 158 -14.25 -40.96 47.95
N HIS A 159 -13.82 -39.74 48.29
CA HIS A 159 -12.51 -39.50 48.92
C HIS A 159 -12.40 -40.23 50.27
N LEU A 160 -13.44 -40.12 51.11
CA LEU A 160 -13.47 -40.68 52.46
C LEU A 160 -13.55 -42.22 52.51
N VAL A 161 -13.84 -42.88 51.39
CA VAL A 161 -13.72 -44.35 51.27
C VAL A 161 -12.26 -44.80 51.36
N HIS A 162 -11.32 -43.96 50.88
CA HIS A 162 -9.90 -44.31 50.77
C HIS A 162 -9.01 -43.55 51.75
N ARG A 163 -9.50 -42.45 52.31
CA ARG A 163 -8.78 -41.50 53.16
C ARG A 163 -9.68 -41.10 54.33
N THR A 164 -9.11 -40.75 55.49
CA THR A 164 -9.90 -40.32 56.66
C THR A 164 -9.58 -38.88 57.05
N ASP A 165 -9.09 -38.10 56.08
CA ASP A 165 -8.67 -36.72 56.23
C ASP A 165 -9.27 -35.82 55.15
N CYS A 166 -9.30 -34.52 55.42
CA CYS A 166 -9.76 -33.52 54.47
C CYS A 166 -8.84 -33.47 53.23
N ALA A 167 -9.42 -33.47 52.03
CA ALA A 167 -8.67 -33.38 50.79
C ALA A 167 -7.78 -32.12 50.69
N LEU A 168 -8.15 -31.03 51.37
CA LEU A 168 -7.41 -29.76 51.38
C LEU A 168 -6.45 -29.63 52.57
N CYS A 169 -6.94 -29.63 53.82
CA CYS A 169 -6.09 -29.35 54.99
C CYS A 169 -5.60 -30.58 55.77
N LYS A 170 -5.97 -31.79 55.35
CA LYS A 170 -5.55 -33.06 55.99
C LYS A 170 -5.99 -33.23 57.45
N GLN A 171 -6.92 -32.41 57.94
CA GLN A 171 -7.54 -32.64 59.25
C GLN A 171 -8.40 -33.91 59.21
N PRO A 172 -8.44 -34.71 60.31
CA PRO A 172 -9.22 -35.94 60.36
C PRO A 172 -10.72 -35.65 60.24
N VAL A 173 -11.40 -36.40 59.37
CA VAL A 173 -12.81 -36.23 59.05
C VAL A 173 -13.47 -37.60 58.86
N SER A 174 -14.71 -37.73 59.31
CA SER A 174 -15.58 -38.89 59.12
C SER A 174 -16.83 -38.56 58.31
N HIS A 175 -17.54 -39.57 57.79
CA HIS A 175 -18.79 -39.38 57.06
C HIS A 175 -19.90 -38.67 57.87
N GLN A 176 -19.84 -38.72 59.21
CA GLN A 176 -20.82 -38.07 60.09
C GLN A 176 -20.58 -36.56 60.21
N ASP A 177 -19.43 -36.08 59.72
CA ASP A 177 -19.01 -34.68 59.82
C ASP A 177 -19.51 -33.81 58.66
N LEU A 178 -20.19 -34.42 57.68
CA LEU A 178 -20.73 -33.76 56.50
C LEU A 178 -21.95 -32.92 56.86
N ARG A 179 -21.87 -31.61 56.66
CA ARG A 179 -22.95 -30.64 56.88
C ARG A 179 -23.39 -30.07 55.54
N TYR A 180 -24.66 -30.25 55.18
CA TYR A 180 -25.21 -29.67 53.96
C TYR A 180 -25.42 -28.18 54.11
N LEU A 181 -25.06 -27.43 53.08
CA LEU A 181 -25.33 -26.00 52.99
C LEU A 181 -26.54 -25.76 52.10
N PHE A 182 -27.47 -24.93 52.56
CA PHE A 182 -28.68 -24.56 51.83
C PHE A 182 -28.67 -23.07 51.54
N GLY A 183 -29.32 -22.66 50.45
CA GLY A 183 -29.36 -21.25 50.03
C GLY A 183 -28.02 -20.71 49.53
N PHE A 184 -27.05 -21.59 49.25
CA PHE A 184 -25.80 -21.21 48.63
C PHE A 184 -26.06 -20.89 47.15
N PRO A 185 -25.65 -19.71 46.64
CA PRO A 185 -25.77 -19.39 45.23
C PRO A 185 -24.87 -20.31 44.42
N VAL A 186 -25.45 -21.12 43.56
CA VAL A 186 -24.71 -22.03 42.67
C VAL A 186 -24.83 -21.49 41.25
N LEU A 187 -23.71 -21.47 40.52
CA LEU A 187 -23.72 -21.15 39.10
C LEU A 187 -24.40 -22.29 38.33
N VAL A 188 -25.63 -22.04 37.88
CA VAL A 188 -26.31 -22.95 36.97
C VAL A 188 -25.90 -22.56 35.54
N ALA A 189 -25.26 -23.49 34.83
CA ALA A 189 -25.00 -23.29 33.41
C ALA A 189 -26.34 -23.06 32.69
N ALA A 190 -26.46 -21.94 31.97
CA ALA A 190 -27.62 -21.70 31.13
C ALA A 190 -27.74 -22.87 30.15
N GLN A 191 -28.91 -23.54 30.14
CA GLN A 191 -29.16 -24.57 29.14
C GLN A 191 -29.07 -23.90 27.75
N PRO A 192 -28.37 -24.51 26.79
CA PRO A 192 -28.36 -23.98 25.43
C PRO A 192 -29.82 -23.86 24.97
N ALA A 193 -30.21 -22.64 24.57
CA ALA A 193 -31.54 -22.41 24.02
C ALA A 193 -31.76 -23.42 22.89
N PRO A 194 -32.92 -24.10 22.83
CA PRO A 194 -33.21 -25.02 21.73
C PRO A 194 -33.07 -24.23 20.43
N LEU A 195 -32.18 -24.70 19.55
CA LEU A 195 -31.97 -24.13 18.23
C LEU A 195 -33.33 -24.05 17.53
N GLY A 196 -33.85 -22.84 17.45
CA GLY A 196 -35.11 -22.53 16.78
C GLY A 196 -35.01 -23.00 15.34
N GLN A 197 -35.95 -23.87 14.99
CA GLN A 197 -36.17 -24.38 13.65
C GLN A 197 -36.18 -23.21 12.66
N ALA A 198 -35.38 -23.29 11.60
CA ALA A 198 -35.49 -22.41 10.46
C ALA A 198 -36.92 -22.48 9.93
N ALA A 199 -37.63 -21.35 9.95
CA ALA A 199 -38.95 -21.23 9.35
C ALA A 199 -38.82 -21.33 7.81
N PRO A 200 -39.84 -21.85 7.11
CA PRO A 200 -39.80 -22.18 5.68
C PRO A 200 -39.67 -20.97 4.76
#